data_AF-A0A9P6EN22-F1
#
_entry.id   AF-A0A9P6EN22-F1
#
_cell.length_a   1.000
_cell.length_b   1.000
_cell.length_c   1.000
_cell.angle_alpha   90.00
_cell.angle_beta   90.00
_cell.angle_gamma   90.00
#
_symmetry.space_group_name_H-M   'P 1'
#
loop_
_entity.id
_entity.type
_entity.pdbx_description
1 polymer ?
#
loop_
_entity_poly.entity_id
_entity_poly.type
_entity_poly.pdbx_seq_one_letter_code
_entity_poly.pdbx_strand_id
1 'polypeptide(L)'
;MPSSAPSITTSKSTLMHACLASVSPEILTLDSIIRATPRVSLPHKVALPTEILLLIREWLFPDITRILIQHSTAALEAYEHSLRNLLCPDCIAYNLDIFGPNIWHWEHFNGPCACLEVDNISCVGHGPHNPQNLKAATSLPPMPNPNEYMNAQEWLESHLSREAVSRLKSQSPRIPRMTPTLQFPQIWELVSLILEEFGCHFLPDPEDPGEGKPIPAGPESHPPRRHDLVQVISSTTTSTLSTGSECYVRDPTLLHRAARDLCLEWTEPFGIHDRDTSSFKGQLWRPNRGEAHQDREQVQLLFSVLAAGAAACLSLPITFTTVAITIVCFYSKPRSFRII
;
A
#
# COMPACT_ATOMS: atom_id res chain seq x y z
N MET A 1 31.57 -28.36 1.89
CA MET A 1 30.28 -27.70 2.21
C MET A 1 29.94 -26.78 1.04
N PRO A 2 28.76 -26.91 0.42
CA PRO A 2 28.38 -26.04 -0.69
C PRO A 2 28.24 -24.60 -0.20
N SER A 3 28.98 -23.68 -0.81
CA SER A 3 28.79 -22.24 -0.58
C SER A 3 27.38 -21.89 -1.05
N SER A 4 26.53 -21.37 -0.16
CA SER A 4 25.23 -20.84 -0.56
C SER A 4 25.44 -19.73 -1.57
N ALA A 5 24.70 -19.74 -2.66
CA ALA A 5 24.70 -18.65 -3.63
C ALA A 5 24.33 -17.32 -2.93
N PRO A 6 24.88 -16.18 -3.35
CA PRO A 6 24.48 -14.89 -2.80
C PRO A 6 22.98 -14.69 -3.06
N SER A 7 22.22 -14.42 -2.00
CA SER A 7 20.78 -14.18 -2.05
C SER A 7 20.41 -13.00 -1.16
N ILE A 8 19.33 -12.31 -1.52
CA ILE A 8 18.70 -11.29 -0.69
C ILE A 8 17.39 -11.87 -0.19
N THR A 9 17.17 -11.81 1.12
CA THR A 9 15.89 -12.20 1.71
C THR A 9 15.09 -10.95 2.04
N THR A 10 13.84 -10.89 1.57
CA THR A 10 12.91 -9.77 1.83
C THR A 10 11.50 -10.31 2.03
N SER A 11 10.56 -9.48 2.49
CA SER A 11 9.16 -9.93 2.63
C SER A 11 8.45 -9.95 1.28
N LYS A 12 7.48 -10.87 1.11
CA LYS A 12 6.59 -10.92 -0.07
C LYS A 12 5.92 -9.58 -0.31
N SER A 13 5.33 -9.02 0.74
CA SER A 13 4.67 -7.71 0.70
C SER A 13 5.62 -6.62 0.23
N THR A 14 6.82 -6.49 0.82
CA THR A 14 7.80 -5.48 0.43
C THR A 14 8.18 -5.61 -1.04
N LEU A 15 8.47 -6.82 -1.52
CA LEU A 15 8.86 -7.07 -2.91
C LEU A 15 7.73 -6.68 -3.88
N MET A 16 6.49 -7.11 -3.61
CA MET A 16 5.34 -6.77 -4.45
C MET A 16 5.11 -5.25 -4.53
N HIS A 17 5.15 -4.55 -3.39
CA HIS A 17 4.97 -3.10 -3.35
C HIS A 17 6.13 -2.35 -4.04
N ALA A 18 7.37 -2.80 -3.88
CA ALA A 18 8.53 -2.22 -4.57
C ALA A 18 8.42 -2.38 -6.09
N CYS A 19 8.04 -3.56 -6.58
CA CYS A 19 7.79 -3.79 -8.00
C CYS A 19 6.59 -2.97 -8.51
N LEU A 20 5.56 -2.75 -7.70
CA LEU A 20 4.46 -1.87 -8.06
C LEU A 20 4.86 -0.38 -8.07
N ALA A 21 5.79 0.01 -7.20
CA ALA A 21 6.36 1.36 -7.16
C ALA A 21 7.24 1.64 -8.38
N SER A 22 8.02 0.66 -8.86
CA SER A 22 8.86 0.82 -10.06
C SER A 22 8.05 1.12 -11.32
N VAL A 23 6.82 0.63 -11.40
CA VAL A 23 5.86 0.94 -12.47
C VAL A 23 4.92 2.08 -12.12
N SER A 24 5.21 2.91 -11.12
CA SER A 24 4.41 4.12 -10.86
C SER A 24 4.66 5.19 -11.94
N PRO A 25 3.65 6.01 -12.29
CA PRO A 25 3.82 7.07 -13.30
C PRO A 25 4.91 8.08 -12.91
N GLU A 26 5.10 8.34 -11.61
CA GLU A 26 6.13 9.23 -11.09
C GLU A 26 7.53 8.68 -11.38
N ILE A 27 7.80 7.41 -11.05
CA ILE A 27 9.09 6.76 -11.29
C ILE A 27 9.35 6.61 -12.79
N LEU A 28 8.36 6.18 -13.56
CA LEU A 28 8.51 6.04 -15.01
C LEU A 28 8.78 7.38 -15.71
N THR A 29 8.12 8.44 -15.26
CA THR A 29 8.38 9.80 -15.78
C THR A 29 9.80 10.24 -15.45
N LEU A 30 10.24 10.04 -14.21
CA LEU A 30 11.60 10.38 -13.80
C LEU A 30 12.65 9.57 -14.56
N ASP A 31 12.45 8.26 -14.70
CA ASP A 31 13.32 7.37 -15.49
C ASP A 31 13.32 7.75 -16.98
N SER A 32 12.19 8.22 -17.51
CA SER A 32 12.14 8.77 -18.87
C SER A 32 12.96 10.05 -19.00
N ILE A 33 12.92 10.95 -18.01
CA ILE A 33 13.71 12.20 -18.00
C ILE A 33 15.20 11.86 -17.91
N ILE A 34 15.59 10.96 -17.02
CA ILE A 34 16.98 10.50 -16.85
C ILE A 34 17.50 9.91 -18.17
N ARG A 35 16.72 9.04 -18.83
CA ARG A 35 17.10 8.44 -20.13
C ARG A 35 17.10 9.44 -21.29
N ALA A 36 16.20 10.41 -21.27
CA ALA A 36 16.07 11.41 -22.34
C ALA A 36 17.07 12.55 -22.23
N THR A 37 17.75 12.71 -21.09
CA THR A 37 18.75 13.77 -20.87
C THR A 37 19.88 13.60 -21.90
N PRO A 38 19.92 14.43 -22.96
CA PRO A 38 20.85 14.23 -24.04
C PRO A 38 22.26 14.53 -23.54
N ARG A 39 23.26 13.73 -23.95
CA ARG A 39 24.68 14.08 -23.76
C ARG A 39 25.09 15.34 -24.55
N VAL A 40 24.21 15.84 -25.42
CA VAL A 40 24.43 16.98 -26.30
C VAL A 40 23.34 18.01 -26.00
N SER A 41 23.65 18.93 -25.10
CA SER A 41 22.76 20.00 -24.67
C SER A 41 22.35 20.88 -25.86
N LEU A 42 21.05 20.93 -26.15
CA LEU A 42 20.51 22.06 -26.90
C LEU A 42 20.71 23.33 -26.03
N PRO A 43 21.18 24.45 -26.59
CA PRO A 43 21.65 25.61 -25.84
C PRO A 43 20.58 26.36 -25.01
N HIS A 44 19.32 25.91 -25.00
CA HIS A 44 18.21 26.64 -24.39
C HIS A 44 17.36 25.83 -23.42
N LYS A 45 17.69 24.56 -23.12
CA LYS A 45 16.95 23.76 -22.14
C LYS A 45 17.81 23.51 -20.91
N VAL A 46 17.50 24.20 -19.82
CA VAL A 46 18.10 23.92 -18.50
C VAL A 46 17.57 22.57 -18.05
N ALA A 47 18.44 21.55 -18.08
CA ALA A 47 18.17 20.24 -17.50
C ALA A 47 18.97 20.09 -16.21
N LEU A 48 18.39 19.41 -15.22
CA LEU A 48 19.11 19.05 -14.01
C LEU A 48 20.22 18.05 -14.34
N PRO A 49 21.39 18.11 -13.68
CA PRO A 49 22.41 17.07 -13.80
C PRO A 49 21.85 15.70 -13.44
N THR A 50 22.33 14.65 -14.11
CA THR A 50 21.87 13.26 -13.92
C THR A 50 22.05 12.81 -12.48
N GLU A 51 23.11 13.25 -11.79
CA GLU A 51 23.39 12.93 -10.39
C GLU A 51 22.27 13.42 -9.48
N ILE A 52 21.72 14.62 -9.76
CA ILE A 52 20.60 15.17 -8.99
C ILE A 52 19.31 14.40 -9.28
N LEU A 53 19.08 14.00 -10.53
CA LEU A 53 17.91 13.20 -10.89
C LEU A 53 17.95 11.80 -10.25
N LEU A 54 19.12 11.16 -10.21
CA LEU A 54 19.31 9.88 -9.52
C LEU A 54 19.11 10.00 -8.02
N LEU A 55 19.58 11.10 -7.40
CA LEU A 55 19.31 11.37 -6.00
C LEU A 55 17.80 11.55 -5.76
N ILE A 56 17.10 12.33 -6.59
CA ILE A 56 15.64 12.49 -6.48
C ILE A 56 14.95 11.12 -6.59
N ARG A 57 15.38 10.26 -7.52
CA ARG A 57 14.84 8.91 -7.70
C ARG A 57 15.04 8.05 -6.45
N GLU A 58 16.22 8.10 -5.86
CA GLU A 58 16.58 7.36 -4.65
C GLU A 58 15.69 7.74 -3.45
N TRP A 59 15.29 9.00 -3.33
CA TRP A 59 14.36 9.45 -2.28
C TRP A 59 12.89 9.17 -2.63
N LEU A 60 12.51 9.36 -3.88
CA LEU A 60 11.13 9.22 -4.34
C LEU A 60 10.65 7.76 -4.27
N PHE A 61 11.53 6.80 -4.59
CA PHE A 61 11.14 5.39 -4.68
C PHE A 61 10.69 4.81 -3.32
N PRO A 62 11.46 4.89 -2.22
CA PRO A 62 11.01 4.45 -0.90
C PRO A 62 9.72 5.14 -0.45
N ASP A 63 9.56 6.44 -0.75
CA ASP A 63 8.37 7.19 -0.39
C ASP A 63 7.11 6.67 -1.10
N ILE A 64 7.21 6.35 -2.39
CA ILE A 64 6.11 5.74 -3.14
C ILE A 64 5.80 4.34 -2.62
N THR A 65 6.82 3.50 -2.41
CA THR A 65 6.66 2.15 -1.85
C THR A 65 5.94 2.20 -0.51
N ARG A 66 6.35 3.10 0.40
CA ARG A 66 5.71 3.33 1.70
C ARG A 66 4.26 3.80 1.57
N ILE A 67 3.93 4.67 0.62
CA ILE A 67 2.55 5.12 0.38
C ILE A 67 1.69 3.95 -0.10
N LEU A 68 2.21 3.12 -1.02
CA LEU A 68 1.50 1.94 -1.52
C LEU A 68 1.21 0.95 -0.39
N ILE A 69 2.22 0.70 0.44
CA ILE A 69 2.14 -0.07 1.69
C ILE A 69 1.01 0.44 2.57
N GLN A 70 1.01 1.73 2.91
CA GLN A 70 0.00 2.35 3.77
C GLN A 70 -1.40 2.23 3.17
N HIS A 71 -1.53 2.38 1.85
CA HIS A 71 -2.80 2.27 1.15
C HIS A 71 -3.33 0.83 1.17
N SER A 72 -2.49 -0.17 0.93
CA SER A 72 -2.85 -1.58 1.03
C SER A 72 -3.26 -1.98 2.44
N THR A 73 -2.55 -1.49 3.47
CA THR A 73 -2.92 -1.73 4.88
C THR A 73 -4.28 -1.13 5.20
N ALA A 74 -4.53 0.13 4.83
CA ALA A 74 -5.83 0.76 5.05
C ALA A 74 -6.96 0.05 4.30
N ALA A 75 -6.69 -0.43 3.08
CA ALA A 75 -7.65 -1.20 2.30
C ALA A 75 -7.93 -2.59 2.92
N LEU A 76 -6.93 -3.24 3.52
CA LEU A 76 -7.09 -4.50 4.25
C LEU A 76 -7.97 -4.29 5.48
N GLU A 77 -7.69 -3.26 6.27
CA GLU A 77 -8.50 -2.90 7.44
C GLU A 77 -9.96 -2.61 7.07
N ALA A 78 -10.19 -1.89 5.97
CA ALA A 78 -11.53 -1.62 5.46
C ALA A 78 -12.24 -2.91 5.01
N TYR A 79 -11.52 -3.85 4.38
CA TYR A 79 -12.06 -5.15 4.00
C TYR A 79 -12.41 -5.99 5.24
N GLU A 80 -11.52 -6.11 6.21
CA GLU A 80 -11.77 -6.81 7.48
C GLU A 80 -12.95 -6.20 8.24
N HIS A 81 -13.04 -4.87 8.27
CA HIS A 81 -14.17 -4.18 8.88
C HIS A 81 -15.49 -4.51 8.15
N SER A 82 -15.46 -4.57 6.81
CA SER A 82 -16.61 -4.95 6.00
C SER A 82 -17.05 -6.40 6.26
N LEU A 83 -16.10 -7.31 6.50
CA LEU A 83 -16.40 -8.69 6.92
C LEU A 83 -17.04 -8.73 8.31
N ARG A 84 -16.52 -7.97 9.29
CA ARG A 84 -17.12 -7.88 10.64
C ARG A 84 -18.55 -7.33 10.58
N ASN A 85 -18.83 -6.39 9.68
CA ASN A 85 -20.16 -5.82 9.49
C ASN A 85 -21.19 -6.81 8.91
N LEU A 86 -20.76 -8.00 8.47
CA LEU A 86 -21.67 -9.10 8.12
C LEU A 86 -22.25 -9.79 9.37
N LEU A 87 -21.71 -9.51 10.56
CA LEU A 87 -22.17 -10.09 11.83
C LEU A 87 -22.89 -9.03 12.68
N CYS A 88 -23.89 -9.45 13.45
CA CYS A 88 -24.47 -8.62 14.50
C CYS A 88 -23.49 -8.45 15.68
N PRO A 89 -23.68 -7.44 16.55
CA PRO A 89 -22.77 -7.18 17.68
C PRO A 89 -22.51 -8.40 18.58
N ASP A 90 -23.54 -9.21 18.84
CA ASP A 90 -23.42 -10.41 19.68
C ASP A 90 -22.58 -11.50 18.99
N CYS A 91 -22.76 -11.72 17.68
CA CYS A 91 -21.94 -12.65 16.92
C CYS A 91 -20.48 -12.17 16.82
N ILE A 92 -20.24 -10.86 16.71
CA ILE A 92 -18.88 -10.29 16.74
C ILE A 92 -18.23 -10.58 18.09
N ALA A 93 -18.92 -10.29 19.20
CA ALA A 93 -18.40 -10.54 20.55
C ALA A 93 -18.06 -12.02 20.76
N TYR A 94 -18.97 -12.93 20.36
CA TYR A 94 -18.72 -14.37 20.43
C TYR A 94 -17.47 -14.79 19.63
N ASN A 95 -17.33 -14.35 18.38
CA ASN A 95 -16.18 -14.74 17.57
C ASN A 95 -14.87 -14.16 18.11
N LEU A 96 -14.89 -12.94 18.64
CA LEU A 96 -13.73 -12.35 19.31
C LEU A 96 -13.30 -13.15 20.54
N ASP A 97 -14.25 -13.62 21.34
CA ASP A 97 -13.97 -14.39 22.56
C ASP A 97 -13.43 -15.79 22.25
N ILE A 98 -13.92 -16.45 21.19
CA ILE A 98 -13.55 -17.83 20.84
C ILE A 98 -12.30 -17.90 19.96
N PHE A 99 -12.23 -17.07 18.91
CA PHE A 99 -11.17 -17.15 17.89
C PHE A 99 -10.16 -16.00 17.99
N GLY A 100 -10.43 -14.97 18.80
CA GLY A 100 -9.57 -13.81 18.95
C GLY A 100 -9.83 -12.69 17.94
N PRO A 101 -9.00 -11.62 17.95
CA PRO A 101 -9.22 -10.41 17.15
C PRO A 101 -8.97 -10.57 15.65
N ASN A 102 -8.24 -11.62 15.26
CA ASN A 102 -7.84 -11.86 13.88
C ASN A 102 -8.92 -12.64 13.12
N ILE A 103 -9.66 -11.93 12.26
CA ILE A 103 -10.77 -12.48 11.48
C ILE A 103 -10.36 -13.59 10.51
N TRP A 104 -9.09 -13.62 10.09
CA TRP A 104 -8.56 -14.65 9.19
C TRP A 104 -8.44 -16.03 9.85
N HIS A 105 -8.54 -16.10 11.19
CA HIS A 105 -8.55 -17.36 11.95
C HIS A 105 -9.96 -17.77 12.42
N TRP A 106 -11.01 -17.07 11.99
CA TRP A 106 -12.38 -17.40 12.37
C TRP A 106 -12.87 -18.60 11.57
N GLU A 107 -12.56 -19.79 12.08
CA GLU A 107 -13.03 -21.05 11.51
C GLU A 107 -14.56 -21.05 11.44
N HIS A 108 -15.12 -21.44 10.29
CA HIS A 108 -16.58 -21.46 10.00
C HIS A 108 -17.27 -20.12 9.73
N PHE A 109 -16.53 -19.00 9.59
CA PHE A 109 -17.14 -17.76 9.12
C PHE A 109 -17.49 -17.85 7.63
N ASN A 110 -18.76 -18.18 7.33
CA ASN A 110 -19.24 -18.46 5.98
C ASN A 110 -20.03 -17.32 5.31
N GLY A 111 -20.22 -16.18 5.99
CA GLY A 111 -21.14 -15.16 5.49
C GLY A 111 -21.80 -14.33 6.57
N PRO A 112 -22.83 -13.56 6.19
CA PRO A 112 -23.68 -12.84 7.11
C PRO A 112 -24.30 -13.73 8.18
N CYS A 113 -24.46 -13.22 9.40
CA CYS A 113 -25.17 -13.98 10.44
C CYS A 113 -26.68 -13.99 10.18
N ALA A 114 -27.33 -15.11 10.53
CA ALA A 114 -28.78 -15.27 10.39
C ALA A 114 -29.60 -14.24 11.20
N CYS A 115 -29.00 -13.61 12.22
CA CYS A 115 -29.65 -12.56 13.01
C CYS A 115 -30.02 -11.34 12.15
N LEU A 116 -29.22 -11.01 11.13
CA LEU A 116 -29.49 -9.85 10.26
C LEU A 116 -30.69 -10.05 9.32
N GLU A 117 -31.06 -11.31 9.03
CA GLU A 117 -32.24 -11.60 8.21
C GLU A 117 -33.54 -11.31 8.97
N VAL A 118 -33.55 -11.52 10.29
CA VAL A 118 -34.74 -11.37 11.14
C VAL A 118 -35.08 -9.90 11.40
N ASP A 119 -34.08 -9.04 11.55
CA ASP A 119 -34.27 -7.60 11.80
C ASP A 119 -34.80 -6.85 10.56
N ASN A 120 -34.38 -7.28 9.36
CA ASN A 120 -34.88 -6.70 8.11
C ASN A 120 -36.37 -7.04 7.84
N ILE A 121 -36.87 -8.15 8.37
CA ILE A 121 -38.27 -8.57 8.20
C ILE A 121 -39.19 -7.84 9.18
N SER A 122 -38.68 -7.46 10.36
CA SER A 122 -39.52 -6.93 11.44
C SER A 122 -39.79 -5.42 11.36
N CYS A 123 -39.07 -4.68 10.52
CA CYS A 123 -39.25 -3.22 10.35
C CYS A 123 -40.02 -2.81 9.08
N VAL A 124 -40.31 -3.76 8.17
CA VAL A 124 -41.24 -3.51 7.06
C VAL A 124 -42.65 -3.73 7.58
N GLY A 125 -43.12 -2.76 8.37
CA GLY A 125 -44.55 -2.63 8.64
C GLY A 125 -45.29 -2.69 7.30
N HIS A 126 -46.38 -3.45 7.28
CA HIS A 126 -47.26 -3.73 6.13
C HIS A 126 -47.83 -2.45 5.46
N GLY A 127 -46.97 -1.62 4.88
CA GLY A 127 -47.31 -0.58 3.94
C GLY A 127 -47.48 -1.21 2.57
N PRO A 128 -48.60 -0.96 1.86
CA PRO A 128 -48.85 -1.56 0.56
C PRO A 128 -47.71 -1.22 -0.42
N HIS A 129 -46.96 -2.26 -0.79
CA HIS A 129 -45.79 -2.19 -1.66
C HIS A 129 -46.15 -1.56 -3.01
N ASN A 130 -45.47 -0.47 -3.34
CA ASN A 130 -45.39 0.04 -4.71
C ASN A 130 -44.15 -0.58 -5.40
N PRO A 131 -44.31 -1.53 -6.34
CA PRO A 131 -43.22 -2.29 -6.94
C PRO A 131 -42.31 -1.49 -7.91
N GLN A 132 -42.51 -0.17 -8.06
CA GLN A 132 -41.82 0.62 -9.08
C GLN A 132 -40.52 1.33 -8.62
N ASN A 133 -40.21 1.40 -7.33
CA ASN A 133 -39.01 2.11 -6.83
C ASN A 133 -37.75 1.24 -6.61
N LEU A 134 -37.78 -0.06 -6.92
CA LEU A 134 -36.62 -0.96 -6.75
C LEU A 134 -35.50 -0.78 -7.81
N LYS A 135 -35.72 0.01 -8.86
CA LYS A 135 -34.73 0.23 -9.94
C LYS A 135 -33.66 1.28 -9.62
N ALA A 136 -33.75 1.98 -8.49
CA ALA A 136 -32.76 2.98 -8.06
C ALA A 136 -31.79 2.48 -6.97
N ALA A 137 -31.98 1.27 -6.43
CA ALA A 137 -31.11 0.68 -5.41
C ALA A 137 -29.86 -0.03 -5.99
N THR A 138 -29.54 0.20 -7.27
CA THR A 138 -28.63 -0.64 -8.08
C THR A 138 -27.16 -0.24 -8.01
N SER A 139 -26.67 0.27 -6.88
CA SER A 139 -25.22 0.46 -6.70
C SER A 139 -24.78 0.37 -5.24
N LEU A 140 -25.37 -0.56 -4.48
CA LEU A 140 -24.66 -1.00 -3.28
C LEU A 140 -23.36 -1.70 -3.74
N PRO A 141 -22.21 -1.38 -3.12
CA PRO A 141 -20.98 -2.10 -3.42
C PRO A 141 -21.23 -3.60 -3.23
N PRO A 142 -20.66 -4.46 -4.11
CA PRO A 142 -20.83 -5.90 -3.99
C PRO A 142 -20.40 -6.33 -2.58
N MET A 143 -21.26 -7.10 -1.92
CA MET A 143 -20.98 -7.61 -0.58
C MET A 143 -19.70 -8.45 -0.62
N PRO A 144 -18.75 -8.24 0.30
CA PRO A 144 -17.52 -9.03 0.31
C PRO A 144 -17.86 -10.49 0.56
N ASN A 145 -17.26 -11.40 -0.22
CA ASN A 145 -17.40 -12.83 -0.03
C ASN A 145 -16.33 -13.31 0.98
N PRO A 146 -16.70 -13.77 2.19
CA PRO A 146 -15.72 -14.20 3.19
C PRO A 146 -14.82 -15.34 2.74
N ASN A 147 -15.34 -16.19 1.87
CA ASN A 147 -14.64 -17.37 1.35
C ASN A 147 -13.82 -17.07 0.10
N GLU A 148 -13.72 -15.81 -0.32
CA GLU A 148 -12.92 -15.43 -1.50
C GLU A 148 -11.42 -15.55 -1.24
N TYR A 149 -10.98 -15.37 0.00
CA TYR A 149 -9.58 -15.35 0.38
C TYR A 149 -9.36 -16.20 1.64
N MET A 150 -8.38 -17.10 1.61
CA MET A 150 -8.03 -17.94 2.75
C MET A 150 -7.26 -17.17 3.83
N ASN A 151 -6.51 -16.14 3.45
CA ASN A 151 -5.71 -15.34 4.37
C ASN A 151 -5.47 -13.90 3.84
N ALA A 152 -4.92 -13.04 4.70
CA ALA A 152 -4.62 -11.65 4.39
C ALA A 152 -3.62 -11.49 3.22
N GLN A 153 -2.69 -12.43 3.06
CA GLN A 153 -1.67 -12.41 2.01
C GLN A 153 -2.29 -12.68 0.63
N GLU A 154 -3.20 -13.65 0.51
CA GLU A 154 -3.95 -13.92 -0.73
C GLU A 154 -4.84 -12.74 -1.13
N TRP A 155 -5.49 -12.10 -0.14
CA TRP A 155 -6.21 -10.85 -0.37
C TRP A 155 -5.29 -9.75 -0.90
N LEU A 156 -4.09 -9.60 -0.31
CA LEU A 156 -3.11 -8.60 -0.72
C LEU A 156 -2.65 -8.84 -2.14
N GLU A 157 -2.34 -10.10 -2.49
CA GLU A 157 -1.94 -10.48 -3.84
C GLU A 157 -3.02 -10.16 -4.88
N SER A 158 -4.29 -10.46 -4.57
CA SER A 158 -5.43 -10.09 -5.42
C SER A 158 -5.61 -8.57 -5.53
N HIS A 159 -5.49 -7.84 -4.41
CA HIS A 159 -5.58 -6.38 -4.38
C HIS A 159 -4.50 -5.73 -5.25
N LEU A 160 -3.24 -6.12 -5.07
CA LEU A 160 -2.11 -5.60 -5.84
C LEU A 160 -2.16 -6.03 -7.30
N SER A 161 -2.71 -7.21 -7.63
CA SER A 161 -2.94 -7.64 -9.01
C SER A 161 -3.91 -6.69 -9.73
N ARG A 162 -5.02 -6.29 -9.08
CA ARG A 162 -5.97 -5.31 -9.64
C ARG A 162 -5.31 -3.94 -9.86
N GLU A 163 -4.51 -3.49 -8.90
CA GLU A 163 -3.78 -2.23 -8.98
C GLU A 163 -2.73 -2.25 -10.10
N ALA A 164 -1.97 -3.35 -10.24
CA ALA A 164 -1.01 -3.56 -11.33
C ALA A 164 -1.70 -3.48 -12.70
N VAL A 165 -2.84 -4.16 -12.87
CA VAL A 165 -3.65 -4.07 -14.10
C VAL A 165 -4.06 -2.63 -14.41
N SER A 166 -4.53 -1.89 -13.39
CA SER A 166 -4.96 -0.50 -13.54
C SER A 166 -3.81 0.39 -14.03
N ARG A 167 -2.63 0.24 -13.42
CA ARG A 167 -1.42 1.02 -13.78
C ARG A 167 -0.91 0.67 -15.16
N LEU A 168 -0.81 -0.61 -15.50
CA LEU A 168 -0.38 -1.06 -16.82
C LEU A 168 -1.35 -0.61 -17.92
N LYS A 169 -2.66 -0.56 -17.66
CA LYS A 169 -3.65 -0.02 -18.61
C LYS A 169 -3.50 1.48 -18.83
N SER A 170 -3.16 2.24 -17.77
CA SER A 170 -2.94 3.69 -17.87
C SER A 170 -1.67 4.04 -18.66
N GLN A 171 -0.69 3.13 -18.64
CA GLN A 171 0.56 3.24 -19.37
C GLN A 171 0.38 2.76 -20.81
N SER A 172 -0.18 3.64 -21.64
CA SER A 172 0.05 3.87 -23.08
C SER A 172 0.77 2.77 -23.92
N PRO A 173 0.40 2.54 -25.20
CA PRO A 173 0.50 1.27 -25.96
C PRO A 173 1.91 0.78 -26.35
N ARG A 174 2.97 1.23 -25.68
CA ARG A 174 4.36 0.81 -25.93
C ARG A 174 4.75 -0.49 -25.23
N ILE A 175 4.02 -0.92 -24.21
CA ILE A 175 4.23 -2.25 -23.64
C ILE A 175 3.73 -3.26 -24.69
N PRO A 176 4.56 -4.22 -25.14
CA PRO A 176 4.12 -5.28 -26.04
C PRO A 176 2.82 -5.86 -25.49
N ARG A 177 1.76 -5.91 -26.31
CA ARG A 177 0.47 -6.49 -25.91
C ARG A 177 0.75 -7.86 -25.30
N MET A 178 0.71 -7.95 -23.98
CA MET A 178 0.66 -9.24 -23.31
C MET A 178 -0.55 -9.96 -23.89
N THR A 179 -0.31 -11.15 -24.41
CA THR A 179 -1.34 -11.97 -25.04
C THR A 179 -2.50 -12.13 -24.06
N PRO A 180 -3.74 -11.71 -24.41
CA PRO A 180 -4.88 -11.64 -23.50
C PRO A 180 -5.44 -13.01 -23.07
N THR A 181 -4.70 -14.10 -23.31
CA THR A 181 -5.09 -15.47 -23.00
C THR A 181 -4.77 -15.89 -21.56
N LEU A 182 -3.93 -15.13 -20.84
CA LEU A 182 -3.69 -15.37 -19.43
C LEU A 182 -4.69 -14.55 -18.60
N GLN A 183 -5.44 -15.26 -17.77
CA GLN A 183 -6.27 -14.72 -16.69
C GLN A 183 -5.47 -13.63 -15.97
N PHE A 184 -6.11 -12.47 -15.71
CA PHE A 184 -5.58 -11.24 -15.09
C PHE A 184 -4.12 -11.31 -14.60
N PRO A 185 -3.21 -10.42 -15.06
CA PRO A 185 -1.81 -10.50 -14.69
C PRO A 185 -1.69 -10.49 -13.18
N GLN A 186 -1.16 -11.59 -12.66
CA GLN A 186 -0.95 -11.77 -11.24
C GLN A 186 0.19 -10.84 -10.83
N ILE A 187 0.12 -10.28 -9.61
CA ILE A 187 1.19 -9.43 -9.07
C ILE A 187 2.57 -10.08 -9.19
N TRP A 188 2.65 -11.42 -9.10
CA TRP A 188 3.89 -12.18 -9.27
C TRP A 188 4.44 -12.16 -10.70
N GLU A 189 3.61 -12.05 -11.74
CA GLU A 189 4.08 -11.85 -13.12
C GLU A 189 4.77 -10.49 -13.27
N LEU A 190 4.21 -9.45 -12.63
CA LEU A 190 4.86 -8.14 -12.58
C LEU A 190 6.19 -8.21 -11.82
N VAL A 191 6.23 -8.91 -10.67
CA VAL A 191 7.46 -9.10 -9.91
C VAL A 191 8.52 -9.82 -10.77
N SER A 192 8.17 -10.90 -11.45
CA SER A 192 9.06 -11.62 -12.38
C SER A 192 9.58 -10.69 -13.48
N LEU A 193 8.70 -9.92 -14.12
CA LEU A 193 9.06 -8.99 -15.20
C LEU A 193 10.08 -7.95 -14.70
N ILE A 194 9.82 -7.33 -13.54
CA ILE A 194 10.71 -6.31 -12.99
C ILE A 194 12.05 -6.92 -12.55
N LEU A 195 12.05 -8.09 -11.91
CA LEU A 195 13.30 -8.74 -11.51
C LEU A 195 14.14 -9.19 -12.71
N GLU A 196 13.50 -9.60 -13.81
CA GLU A 196 14.18 -9.95 -15.06
C GLU A 196 14.97 -8.76 -15.63
N GLU A 197 14.47 -7.52 -15.50
CA GLU A 197 15.20 -6.31 -15.90
C GLU A 197 16.51 -6.11 -15.12
N PHE A 198 16.61 -6.67 -13.90
CA PHE A 198 17.82 -6.68 -13.09
C PHE A 198 18.66 -7.96 -13.25
N GLY A 199 18.24 -8.89 -14.10
CA GLY A 199 18.87 -10.21 -14.23
C GLY A 199 18.71 -11.06 -12.98
N CYS A 200 17.62 -10.87 -12.23
CA CYS A 200 17.29 -11.57 -11.01
C CYS A 200 15.99 -12.38 -11.18
N HIS A 201 15.76 -13.33 -10.29
CA HIS A 201 14.48 -13.99 -10.10
C HIS A 201 14.24 -14.27 -8.62
N PHE A 202 12.99 -14.49 -8.24
CA PHE A 202 12.66 -14.90 -6.88
C PHE A 202 12.53 -16.43 -6.83
N LEU A 203 12.98 -17.02 -5.72
CA LEU A 203 12.70 -18.39 -5.36
C LEU A 203 11.52 -18.38 -4.39
N PRO A 204 10.40 -19.05 -4.73
CA PRO A 204 9.39 -19.40 -3.74
C PRO A 204 10.06 -20.15 -2.59
N ASP A 205 9.63 -19.89 -1.36
CA ASP A 205 10.15 -20.60 -0.19
C ASP A 205 10.01 -22.12 -0.42
N PRO A 206 11.12 -22.88 -0.44
CA PRO A 206 11.07 -24.33 -0.65
C PRO A 206 10.37 -25.07 0.49
N GLU A 207 10.08 -24.40 1.62
CA GLU A 207 9.38 -24.96 2.77
C GLU A 207 7.85 -24.97 2.66
N ASP A 208 7.27 -24.84 1.45
CA ASP A 208 5.88 -25.24 1.19
C ASP A 208 5.75 -26.60 0.45
N PRO A 209 6.42 -27.70 0.88
CA PRO A 209 6.07 -29.02 0.41
C PRO A 209 4.75 -29.36 1.11
N GLY A 210 3.66 -29.27 0.34
CA GLY A 210 2.30 -29.46 0.82
C GLY A 210 2.11 -30.60 1.83
N GLU A 211 1.16 -30.39 2.74
CA GLU A 211 0.52 -31.43 3.55
C GLU A 211 1.42 -32.21 4.54
N GLY A 212 2.50 -31.59 5.01
CA GLY A 212 3.15 -32.04 6.24
C GLY A 212 2.20 -31.90 7.43
N LYS A 213 1.61 -33.02 7.85
CA LYS A 213 0.75 -33.24 9.05
C LYS A 213 0.87 -32.12 10.11
N PRO A 214 -0.25 -31.49 10.55
CA PRO A 214 -0.20 -30.45 11.57
C PRO A 214 0.44 -31.01 12.84
N ILE A 215 1.63 -30.50 13.18
CA ILE A 215 2.26 -30.75 14.47
C ILE A 215 1.43 -29.97 15.50
N PRO A 216 0.90 -30.60 16.56
CA PRO A 216 0.10 -29.92 17.57
C PRO A 216 0.92 -28.78 18.19
N ALA A 217 0.50 -27.54 17.92
CA ALA A 217 1.13 -26.35 18.45
C ALA A 217 0.86 -26.27 19.97
N GLY A 218 1.93 -26.22 20.77
CA GLY A 218 1.85 -25.86 22.18
C GLY A 218 1.55 -24.36 22.35
N PRO A 219 1.00 -23.94 23.50
CA PRO A 219 0.40 -22.62 23.70
C PRO A 219 1.37 -21.44 23.87
N GLU A 220 2.65 -21.52 23.50
CA GLU A 220 3.62 -20.46 23.81
C GLU A 220 4.38 -19.96 22.57
N SER A 221 4.09 -18.70 22.22
CA SER A 221 4.86 -17.80 21.35
C SER A 221 5.32 -18.40 20.02
N HIS A 222 4.46 -18.34 19.01
CA HIS A 222 4.89 -18.59 17.64
C HIS A 222 5.86 -17.47 17.21
N PRO A 223 7.13 -17.79 16.88
CA PRO A 223 7.99 -16.83 16.20
C PRO A 223 7.31 -16.37 14.89
N PRO A 224 7.62 -15.16 14.40
CA PRO A 224 7.07 -14.65 13.15
C PRO A 224 7.17 -15.74 12.07
N ARG A 225 6.02 -16.11 11.51
CA ARG A 225 5.89 -17.20 10.53
C ARG A 225 6.88 -16.92 9.38
N ARG A 226 7.83 -17.82 9.17
CA ARG A 226 8.83 -17.73 8.09
C ARG A 226 8.21 -17.64 6.68
N HIS A 227 6.93 -17.98 6.55
CA HIS A 227 6.17 -18.08 5.31
C HIS A 227 6.02 -16.77 4.50
N ASP A 228 6.41 -15.62 5.07
CA ASP A 228 6.29 -14.31 4.39
C ASP A 228 7.61 -13.85 3.75
N LEU A 229 8.68 -14.63 3.83
CA LEU A 229 9.96 -14.29 3.22
C LEU A 229 10.10 -14.87 1.81
N VAL A 230 10.75 -14.12 0.94
CA VAL A 230 11.16 -14.54 -0.40
C VAL A 230 12.64 -14.28 -0.59
N GLN A 231 13.31 -15.21 -1.28
CA GLN A 231 14.71 -15.05 -1.64
C GLN A 231 14.81 -14.58 -3.09
N VAL A 232 15.52 -13.48 -3.31
CA VAL A 232 15.89 -12.99 -4.63
C VAL A 232 17.31 -13.44 -4.93
N ILE A 233 17.50 -14.08 -6.08
CA ILE A 233 18.80 -14.59 -6.55
C ILE A 233 19.07 -14.12 -7.98
N SER A 234 20.35 -14.14 -8.37
CA SER A 234 20.78 -13.81 -9.73
C SER A 234 20.40 -14.93 -10.71
N SER A 235 19.93 -14.60 -11.91
CA SER A 235 19.55 -15.59 -12.94
C SER A 235 20.74 -16.37 -13.51
N THR A 236 21.95 -15.89 -13.30
CA THR A 236 23.20 -16.57 -13.70
C THR A 236 23.48 -17.83 -12.89
N THR A 237 23.01 -17.94 -11.65
CA THR A 237 23.32 -19.10 -10.79
C THR A 237 22.64 -20.38 -11.25
N THR A 238 21.51 -20.29 -11.95
CA THR A 238 20.72 -21.46 -12.41
C THR A 238 21.30 -22.16 -13.64
N SER A 239 22.18 -21.52 -14.42
CA SER A 239 22.66 -22.06 -15.71
C SER A 239 24.03 -22.74 -15.65
N THR A 240 24.70 -22.77 -14.49
CA THR A 240 26.12 -23.17 -14.38
C THR A 240 26.41 -24.67 -14.35
N LEU A 241 25.42 -25.54 -14.57
CA LEU A 241 25.69 -26.98 -14.79
C LEU A 241 26.34 -27.29 -16.16
N SER A 242 26.46 -26.30 -17.05
CA SER A 242 26.93 -26.51 -18.42
C SER A 242 28.22 -25.72 -18.70
N THR A 243 29.36 -26.42 -18.63
CA THR A 243 30.69 -26.06 -19.21
C THR A 243 31.39 -24.80 -18.70
N GLY A 244 32.45 -25.02 -17.91
CA GLY A 244 33.24 -24.00 -17.21
C GLY A 244 33.82 -22.89 -18.06
N SER A 245 33.39 -21.65 -17.80
CA SER A 245 34.10 -20.44 -18.20
C SER A 245 33.73 -19.28 -17.26
N GLU A 246 34.76 -18.50 -16.91
CA GLU A 246 34.91 -17.35 -16.01
C GLU A 246 33.73 -16.34 -15.87
N CYS A 247 32.55 -16.75 -15.40
CA CYS A 247 31.40 -15.84 -15.18
C CYS A 247 31.16 -15.43 -13.72
N TYR A 248 32.08 -15.73 -12.79
CA TYR A 248 31.83 -15.58 -11.34
C TYR A 248 31.79 -14.13 -10.80
N VAL A 249 32.26 -13.13 -11.55
CA VAL A 249 32.43 -11.76 -11.01
C VAL A 249 31.17 -10.89 -11.16
N ARG A 250 30.22 -11.24 -12.03
CA ARG A 250 29.06 -10.37 -12.33
C ARG A 250 27.90 -10.51 -11.35
N ASP A 251 27.72 -11.68 -10.74
CA ASP A 251 26.54 -12.02 -9.93
C ASP A 251 26.27 -11.09 -8.74
N PRO A 252 27.24 -10.73 -7.88
CA PRO A 252 26.94 -9.89 -6.71
C PRO A 252 26.57 -8.45 -7.09
N THR A 253 27.02 -7.96 -8.25
CA THR A 253 26.74 -6.59 -8.69
C THR A 253 25.30 -6.40 -9.18
N LEU A 254 24.73 -7.42 -9.84
CA LEU A 254 23.33 -7.41 -10.27
C LEU A 254 22.39 -7.48 -9.08
N LEU A 255 22.68 -8.39 -8.15
CA LEU A 255 21.88 -8.57 -6.94
C LEU A 255 21.92 -7.31 -6.07
N HIS A 256 23.09 -6.71 -5.85
CA HIS A 256 23.22 -5.47 -5.10
C HIS A 256 22.52 -4.28 -5.79
N ARG A 257 22.54 -4.24 -7.12
CA ARG A 257 21.79 -3.23 -7.88
C ARG A 257 20.29 -3.40 -7.69
N ALA A 258 19.76 -4.61 -7.77
CA ALA A 258 18.35 -4.88 -7.51
C ALA A 258 17.98 -4.48 -6.07
N ALA A 259 18.82 -4.85 -5.09
CA ALA A 259 18.65 -4.49 -3.68
C ALA A 259 18.49 -2.98 -3.49
N ARG A 260 19.41 -2.21 -4.08
CA ARG A 260 19.44 -0.76 -3.98
C ARG A 260 18.28 -0.11 -4.73
N ASP A 261 18.08 -0.49 -5.99
CA ASP A 261 17.14 0.19 -6.90
C ASP A 261 15.68 -0.14 -6.56
N LEU A 262 15.41 -1.32 -5.97
CA LEU A 262 14.09 -1.70 -5.44
C LEU A 262 13.98 -1.52 -3.92
N CYS A 263 15.04 -1.02 -3.27
CA CYS A 263 15.12 -0.81 -1.83
C CYS A 263 14.74 -2.06 -1.01
N LEU A 264 15.18 -3.25 -1.43
CA LEU A 264 14.85 -4.53 -0.78
C LEU A 264 15.56 -4.72 0.57
N GLU A 265 16.63 -3.95 0.83
CA GLU A 265 17.33 -3.92 2.11
C GLU A 265 16.48 -3.28 3.23
N TRP A 266 15.37 -2.62 2.87
CA TRP A 266 14.37 -2.17 3.83
C TRP A 266 13.50 -3.34 4.28
N THR A 267 13.97 -4.05 5.29
CA THR A 267 13.11 -4.93 6.08
C THR A 267 12.30 -4.09 7.07
N GLU A 268 11.26 -3.38 6.58
CA GLU A 268 10.15 -3.08 7.47
C GLU A 268 9.45 -4.40 7.79
N PRO A 269 9.26 -4.75 9.07
CA PRO A 269 8.53 -5.95 9.43
C PRO A 269 7.05 -5.69 9.13
N PHE A 270 6.63 -5.99 7.91
CA PHE A 270 5.28 -6.47 7.66
C PHE A 270 5.10 -7.86 8.28
N GLY A 271 5.34 -7.96 9.58
CA GLY A 271 4.68 -8.97 10.38
C GLY A 271 3.36 -8.35 10.78
N ILE A 272 2.28 -9.14 10.71
CA ILE A 272 1.07 -8.92 11.49
C ILE A 272 1.54 -8.85 12.94
N HIS A 273 1.94 -7.65 13.38
CA HIS A 273 2.26 -7.41 14.76
C HIS A 273 0.92 -7.53 15.46
N ASP A 274 0.83 -8.61 16.24
CA ASP A 274 -0.11 -8.72 17.34
C ASP A 274 -0.18 -7.35 18.01
N ARG A 275 -1.42 -6.87 18.20
CA ARG A 275 -1.83 -5.46 18.18
C ARG A 275 -1.40 -4.68 19.44
N ASP A 276 -0.20 -4.92 19.96
CA ASP A 276 0.44 -4.17 21.03
C ASP A 276 0.99 -2.86 20.47
N THR A 277 0.07 -1.89 20.40
CA THR A 277 0.21 -0.51 19.93
C THR A 277 1.17 0.38 20.75
N SER A 278 2.11 -0.17 21.52
CA SER A 278 2.90 0.64 22.48
C SER A 278 4.38 0.88 22.17
N SER A 279 5.00 0.25 21.16
CA SER A 279 6.43 0.49 20.93
C SER A 279 6.92 0.23 19.50
N PHE A 280 6.34 0.93 18.53
CA PHE A 280 6.93 1.03 17.19
C PHE A 280 7.67 2.38 17.04
N LYS A 281 8.77 2.55 17.77
CA LYS A 281 9.79 3.55 17.42
C LYS A 281 10.60 3.00 16.26
N GLY A 282 10.13 3.24 15.05
CA GLY A 282 10.79 2.85 13.80
C GLY A 282 12.24 3.34 13.76
N GLN A 283 13.17 2.43 14.00
CA GLN A 283 14.57 2.60 13.63
C GLN A 283 14.69 2.41 12.11
N LEU A 284 14.24 3.44 11.39
CA LEU A 284 14.54 3.64 9.99
C LEU A 284 16.04 3.86 9.86
N TRP A 285 16.74 2.89 9.28
CA TRP A 285 18.12 3.07 8.83
C TRP A 285 18.11 4.07 7.67
N ARG A 286 18.17 5.36 8.01
CA ARG A 286 18.75 6.38 7.12
C ARG A 286 20.27 6.22 7.20
N PRO A 287 21.02 6.37 6.10
CA PRO A 287 22.47 6.44 6.17
C PRO A 287 22.85 7.52 7.18
N ASN A 288 23.66 7.15 8.17
CA ASN A 288 24.11 7.97 9.30
C ASN A 288 24.19 9.48 9.00
N ARG A 289 23.08 10.18 9.22
CA ARG A 289 23.03 11.60 9.57
C ARG A 289 22.19 11.68 10.83
N GLY A 290 22.87 11.55 11.97
CA GLY A 290 22.32 12.01 13.23
C GLY A 290 21.80 13.44 13.08
N GLU A 291 20.73 13.76 13.80
CA GLU A 291 20.16 15.09 14.02
C GLU A 291 19.07 15.61 13.06
N ALA A 292 18.95 15.14 11.80
CA ALA A 292 17.99 15.78 10.86
C ALA A 292 16.52 15.31 10.96
N HIS A 293 16.18 14.28 11.73
CA HIS A 293 14.80 13.76 11.78
C HIS A 293 13.92 14.46 12.82
N GLN A 294 14.51 14.99 13.89
CA GLN A 294 13.81 15.83 14.87
C GLN A 294 13.40 17.18 14.23
N ASP A 295 14.16 17.63 13.24
CA ASP A 295 13.91 18.89 12.55
C ASP A 295 12.68 18.81 11.61
N ARG A 296 12.35 17.65 11.03
CA ARG A 296 11.18 17.54 10.13
C ARG A 296 9.85 17.60 10.87
N GLU A 297 9.75 16.95 12.04
CA GLU A 297 8.57 17.08 12.90
C GLU A 297 8.45 18.49 13.48
N GLN A 298 9.58 19.11 13.83
CA GLN A 298 9.61 20.51 14.26
C GLN A 298 9.20 21.45 13.14
N VAL A 299 9.66 21.26 11.91
CA VAL A 299 9.27 22.07 10.74
C VAL A 299 7.78 21.89 10.44
N GLN A 300 7.25 20.66 10.51
CA GLN A 300 5.83 20.43 10.28
C GLN A 300 4.95 21.06 11.38
N LEU A 301 5.41 21.02 12.63
CA LEU A 301 4.77 21.70 13.76
C LEU A 301 4.91 23.23 13.65
N LEU A 302 6.05 23.74 13.16
CA LEU A 302 6.25 25.16 12.91
C LEU A 302 5.31 25.66 11.80
N PHE A 303 5.17 24.89 10.71
CA PHE A 303 4.24 25.21 9.62
C PHE A 303 2.79 25.16 10.08
N SER A 304 2.39 24.21 10.93
CA SER A 304 1.01 24.16 11.46
C SER A 304 0.72 25.33 12.40
N VAL A 305 1.68 25.71 13.25
CA VAL A 305 1.57 26.89 14.13
C VAL A 305 1.54 28.19 13.31
N LEU A 306 2.37 28.33 12.29
CA LEU A 306 2.36 29.49 11.39
C LEU A 306 1.05 29.59 10.60
N ALA A 307 0.53 28.47 10.10
CA ALA A 307 -0.75 28.42 9.40
C ALA A 307 -1.91 28.81 10.33
N ALA A 308 -1.93 28.28 11.56
CA ALA A 308 -2.92 28.64 12.57
C ALA A 308 -2.83 30.12 12.97
N GLY A 309 -1.61 30.64 13.15
CA GLY A 309 -1.37 32.06 13.42
C GLY A 309 -1.83 32.97 12.29
N ALA A 310 -1.53 32.62 11.04
CA ALA A 310 -2.01 33.36 9.87
C ALA A 310 -3.54 33.36 9.77
N ALA A 311 -4.20 32.21 10.02
CA ALA A 311 -5.65 32.11 10.05
C ALA A 311 -6.27 32.99 11.16
N ALA A 312 -5.67 33.03 12.35
CA ALA A 312 -6.11 33.91 13.44
C ALA A 312 -5.94 35.40 13.09
N CYS A 313 -4.79 35.78 12.53
CA CYS A 313 -4.50 37.15 12.12
C CYS A 313 -5.44 37.65 11.00
N LEU A 314 -5.90 36.77 10.12
CA LEU A 314 -6.84 37.12 9.06
C LEU A 314 -8.31 37.15 9.55
N SER A 315 -8.68 36.28 10.51
CA SER A 315 -10.06 36.20 11.01
C SER A 315 -10.44 37.29 12.02
N LEU A 316 -9.48 37.78 12.82
CA LEU A 316 -9.71 38.86 13.78
C LEU A 316 -10.18 40.18 13.15
N PRO A 317 -9.54 40.74 12.11
CA PRO A 317 -10.01 41.98 11.50
C PRO A 317 -11.36 41.79 10.79
N ILE A 318 -11.63 40.62 10.22
CA ILE A 318 -12.94 40.30 9.59
C ILE A 318 -14.05 40.28 10.65
N THR A 319 -13.82 39.64 11.79
CA THR A 319 -14.81 39.61 12.89
C THR A 319 -15.01 41.01 13.49
N PHE A 320 -13.94 41.78 13.70
CA PHE A 320 -14.03 43.14 14.23
C PHE A 320 -14.76 44.10 13.28
N THR A 321 -14.47 44.03 11.97
CA THR A 321 -15.19 44.80 10.96
C THR A 321 -16.66 44.41 10.89
N THR A 322 -16.98 43.13 10.98
CA THR A 322 -18.37 42.65 11.01
C THR A 322 -19.13 43.19 12.22
N VAL A 323 -18.52 43.14 13.41
CA VAL A 323 -19.11 43.69 14.64
C VAL A 323 -19.28 45.21 14.54
N ALA A 324 -18.26 45.93 14.05
CA ALA A 324 -18.33 47.37 13.86
C ALA A 324 -19.44 47.77 12.89
N ILE A 325 -19.56 47.08 11.74
CA ILE A 325 -20.65 47.29 10.78
C ILE A 325 -22.00 47.00 11.43
N THR A 326 -22.11 45.92 12.20
CA THR A 326 -23.36 45.55 12.90
C THR A 326 -23.78 46.63 13.90
N ILE A 327 -22.84 47.15 14.69
CA ILE A 327 -23.08 48.26 15.64
C ILE A 327 -23.49 49.52 14.87
N VAL A 328 -22.76 49.89 13.82
CA VAL A 328 -23.09 51.06 12.99
C VAL A 328 -24.48 50.90 12.40
N CYS A 329 -24.83 49.76 11.81
CA CYS A 329 -26.17 49.51 11.26
C CYS A 329 -27.27 49.55 12.34
N PHE A 330 -27.00 49.07 13.55
CA PHE A 330 -27.98 49.06 14.65
C PHE A 330 -28.21 50.46 15.24
N TYR A 331 -27.14 51.24 15.42
CA TYR A 331 -27.23 52.58 16.02
C TYR A 331 -27.52 53.68 15.00
N SER A 332 -27.12 53.51 13.75
CA SER A 332 -27.55 54.35 12.64
C SER A 332 -28.98 53.96 12.29
N LYS A 333 -29.97 54.31 13.13
CA LYS A 333 -31.39 54.24 12.74
C LYS A 333 -31.51 54.90 11.37
N PRO A 334 -31.73 54.16 10.26
CA PRO A 334 -31.78 54.77 8.96
C PRO A 334 -33.10 55.51 8.87
N ARG A 335 -33.11 56.78 9.29
CA ARG A 335 -34.28 57.66 9.16
C ARG A 335 -34.59 58.01 7.69
N SER A 336 -33.75 57.58 6.74
CA SER A 336 -33.80 57.97 5.32
C SER A 336 -34.35 56.92 4.36
N PHE A 337 -34.74 55.71 4.79
CA PHE A 337 -35.50 54.77 3.94
C PHE A 337 -37.01 54.84 4.25
N ARG A 338 -37.59 56.04 4.13
CA ARG A 338 -39.01 56.17 3.77
C ARG A 338 -39.05 56.34 2.26
N ILE A 339 -39.22 55.24 1.54
CA ILE A 339 -39.69 55.28 0.16
C ILE A 339 -41.13 55.79 0.25
N ILE A 340 -41.36 57.00 -0.28
CA ILE A 340 -42.69 57.57 -0.56
C ILE A 340 -43.21 56.92 -1.84
#